data_AF-A0A381Y9A1-F1
#
_entry.id   AF-A0A381Y9A1-F1
#
_cell.length_a   1.000
_cell.length_b   1.000
_cell.length_c   1.000
_cell.angle_alpha   90.00
_cell.angle_beta   90.00
_cell.angle_gamma   90.00
#
_symmetry.space_group_name_H-M   'P 1'
#
loop_
_entity.id
_entity.type
_entity.pdbx_description
1 polymer ?
#
loop_
_entity_poly.entity_id
_entity_poly.type
_entity_poly.pdbx_seq_one_letter_code
_entity_poly.pdbx_strand_id
1 'polypeptide(L)'
;MTLSDAQLAELTEQGFLVLPGLFTADEVDRLCGRLPALFADGDPANIVEKDSGEVRTSMGLHLRDALFARLVRHPRLLGPARQLYPEPLYIQQVKVNVKAAFSGEVW
;
A
#
# COMPACT_ATOMS: atom_id res chain seq x y z
N MET A 1 -11.67 -7.47 9.63
CA MET A 1 -12.39 -6.48 10.45
C MET A 1 -13.64 -6.06 9.72
N THR A 2 -14.60 -5.49 10.44
CA THR A 2 -15.86 -4.98 9.89
C THR A 2 -15.95 -3.51 10.25
N LEU A 3 -16.33 -2.67 9.30
CA LEU A 3 -16.62 -1.25 9.51
C LEU A 3 -17.93 -1.10 10.28
N SER A 4 -17.97 -0.15 11.21
CA SER A 4 -19.21 0.26 11.88
C SER A 4 -20.14 1.03 10.95
N ASP A 5 -21.43 1.12 11.30
CA ASP A 5 -22.41 1.89 10.52
C ASP A 5 -22.02 3.37 10.39
N ALA A 6 -21.43 3.95 11.44
CA ALA A 6 -20.91 5.31 11.40
C ALA A 6 -19.76 5.47 10.37
N GLN A 7 -18.84 4.51 10.30
CA GLN A 7 -17.75 4.51 9.32
C GLN A 7 -18.26 4.28 7.90
N LEU A 8 -19.31 3.47 7.71
CA LEU A 8 -19.95 3.28 6.42
C LEU A 8 -20.66 4.57 5.95
N ALA A 9 -21.34 5.25 6.87
CA ALA A 9 -21.99 6.53 6.59
C ALA A 9 -20.95 7.61 6.23
N GLU A 10 -19.87 7.73 7.00
CA GLU A 10 -18.76 8.65 6.72
C GLU A 10 -18.14 8.38 5.35
N LEU A 11 -17.85 7.11 5.03
CA LEU A 11 -17.32 6.73 3.73
C LEU A 11 -18.29 7.09 2.59
N THR A 12 -19.59 6.91 2.81
CA THR A 12 -20.64 7.24 1.83
C THR A 12 -20.73 8.75 1.59
N GLU A 13 -20.62 9.55 2.65
CA GLU A 13 -20.73 11.01 2.58
C GLU A 13 -19.45 11.67 2.05
N GLN A 14 -18.28 11.25 2.54
CA GLN A 14 -17.00 11.88 2.26
C GLN A 14 -16.27 11.27 1.05
N GLY A 15 -16.64 10.04 0.65
CA GLY A 15 -15.95 9.27 -0.39
C GLY A 15 -14.60 8.69 0.06
N PHE A 16 -14.20 8.88 1.31
CA PHE A 16 -13.01 8.28 1.91
C PHE A 16 -13.20 8.00 3.41
N LEU A 17 -12.34 7.17 3.99
CA LEU A 17 -12.34 6.85 5.42
C LEU A 17 -10.90 6.75 5.94
N VAL A 18 -10.63 7.33 7.12
CA VAL A 18 -9.33 7.23 7.79
C VAL A 18 -9.42 6.26 8.97
N LEU A 19 -8.58 5.22 8.97
CA LEU A 19 -8.52 4.21 10.03
C LEU A 19 -7.19 4.31 10.79
N PRO A 20 -7.10 5.13 11.86
CA PRO A 20 -5.88 5.30 12.62
C PRO A 20 -5.49 4.00 13.34
N GLY A 21 -4.19 3.69 13.40
CA GLY A 21 -3.68 2.55 14.15
C GLY A 21 -4.12 1.17 13.63
N LEU A 22 -4.49 1.07 12.34
CA LEU A 22 -4.89 -0.19 11.72
C LEU A 22 -3.79 -1.27 11.80
N PHE A 23 -2.54 -0.82 11.75
CA PHE A 23 -1.34 -1.61 11.99
C PHE A 23 -0.54 -0.98 13.12
N THR A 24 0.13 -1.84 13.90
CA THR A 24 1.06 -1.43 14.96
C THR A 24 2.31 -0.78 14.38
N ALA A 25 3.05 -0.02 15.20
CA ALA A 25 4.33 0.56 14.80
C ALA A 25 5.30 -0.52 14.29
N ASP A 26 5.45 -1.64 15.01
CA ASP A 26 6.30 -2.76 14.59
C ASP A 26 5.89 -3.39 13.25
N GLU A 27 4.59 -3.48 12.96
CA GLU A 27 4.10 -3.97 11.66
C GLU A 27 4.46 -2.99 10.53
N VAL A 28 4.35 -1.69 10.79
CA VAL A 28 4.72 -0.63 9.85
C VAL A 28 6.24 -0.62 9.64
N ASP A 29 7.04 -0.72 10.69
CA ASP A 29 8.51 -0.73 10.62
C ASP A 29 9.03 -1.92 9.82
N ARG A 30 8.40 -3.08 9.93
CA ARG A 30 8.72 -4.24 9.09
C ARG A 30 8.45 -4.00 7.60
N LEU A 31 7.34 -3.33 7.28
CA LEU A 31 7.01 -2.96 5.89
C LEU A 31 8.03 -1.95 5.35
N CYS A 32 8.28 -0.89 6.09
CA CYS A 32 9.23 0.16 5.73
C CYS A 32 10.66 -0.37 5.61
N GLY A 33 11.12 -1.17 6.58
CA GLY A 33 12.45 -1.77 6.59
C GLY A 33 12.68 -2.79 5.47
N ARG A 34 11.61 -3.31 4.86
CA ARG A 34 11.72 -4.21 3.70
C ARG A 34 11.95 -3.46 2.39
N LEU A 35 11.49 -2.22 2.28
CA LEU A 35 11.52 -1.44 1.04
C LEU A 35 12.93 -1.20 0.47
N PRO A 36 13.98 -0.84 1.26
CA PRO A 36 15.32 -0.60 0.71
C PRO A 36 15.87 -1.77 -0.10
N ALA A 37 15.69 -3.01 0.38
CA ALA A 37 16.13 -4.19 -0.34
C ALA A 37 15.33 -4.42 -1.64
N LEU A 38 14.02 -4.12 -1.62
CA LEU A 38 13.14 -4.25 -2.80
C LEU A 38 13.35 -3.14 -3.84
N PHE A 39 13.93 -2.01 -3.45
CA PHE A 39 14.29 -0.92 -4.37
C PHE A 39 15.65 -1.17 -5.03
N ALA A 40 16.54 -1.89 -4.35
CA ALA A 40 17.90 -2.18 -4.83
C ALA A 40 18.02 -3.46 -5.66
N ASP A 41 16.93 -4.20 -5.87
CA ASP A 41 16.95 -5.51 -6.55
C ASP A 41 17.02 -5.44 -8.09
N GLY A 42 16.96 -4.23 -8.66
CA GLY A 42 17.06 -4.01 -10.10
C GLY A 42 15.82 -4.44 -10.91
N ASP A 43 14.71 -4.74 -10.26
CA ASP A 43 13.46 -5.11 -10.95
C ASP A 43 12.96 -3.93 -11.81
N PRO A 44 12.58 -4.14 -13.08
CA PRO A 44 12.08 -3.07 -13.96
C PRO A 44 10.75 -2.47 -13.48
N ALA A 45 10.05 -3.12 -12.56
CA ALA A 45 8.87 -2.58 -11.88
C ALA A 45 9.23 -1.48 -10.85
N ASN A 46 10.51 -1.26 -10.55
CA ASN A 46 11.01 -0.09 -9.84
C ASN A 46 11.25 1.05 -10.84
N ILE A 47 10.27 1.94 -10.95
CA ILE A 47 10.35 3.14 -11.76
C ILE A 47 11.20 4.16 -11.01
N VAL A 48 12.33 4.55 -11.60
CA VAL A 48 13.28 5.51 -11.04
C VAL A 48 13.05 6.92 -11.58
N GLU A 49 13.40 7.94 -10.79
CA GLU A 49 13.56 9.31 -11.28
C GLU A 49 14.77 9.39 -12.21
N LYS A 50 14.70 10.22 -13.25
CA LYS A 50 15.73 10.27 -14.29
C LYS A 50 17.03 10.89 -13.79
N ASP A 51 16.91 11.90 -12.93
CA ASP A 51 18.06 12.70 -12.51
C ASP A 51 18.78 12.07 -11.31
N SER A 52 18.04 11.59 -10.31
CA SER A 52 18.63 11.01 -9.09
C SER A 52 18.89 9.50 -9.18
N GLY A 53 18.20 8.80 -10.09
CA GLY A 53 18.21 7.33 -10.14
C GLY A 53 17.50 6.66 -8.96
N GLU A 54 16.85 7.44 -8.08
CA GLU A 54 16.11 6.91 -6.94
C GLU A 54 14.76 6.32 -7.38
N VAL A 55 14.32 5.25 -6.73
CA VAL A 55 13.01 4.65 -6.99
C VAL A 55 11.91 5.62 -6.58
N ARG A 56 11.10 6.06 -7.55
CA ARG A 56 9.88 6.87 -7.34
C ARG A 56 8.67 5.98 -7.06
N THR A 57 8.54 4.88 -7.80
CA THR A 57 7.40 3.97 -7.68
C THR A 57 7.86 2.54 -7.83
N SER A 58 7.49 1.68 -6.88
CA SER A 58 7.65 0.24 -7.02
C SER A 58 6.30 -0.43 -7.27
N MET A 59 6.17 -1.09 -8.40
CA MET A 59 4.95 -1.71 -8.87
C MET A 59 4.89 -3.19 -8.49
N GLY A 60 3.70 -3.69 -8.18
CA GLY A 60 3.45 -5.13 -8.12
C GLY A 60 4.12 -5.87 -6.96
N LEU A 61 4.55 -5.19 -5.88
CA LEU A 61 5.28 -5.83 -4.77
C LEU A 61 4.64 -7.13 -4.24
N HIS A 62 3.31 -7.21 -4.21
CA HIS A 62 2.57 -8.42 -3.82
C HIS A 62 2.82 -9.68 -4.68
N LEU A 63 3.44 -9.55 -5.86
CA LEU A 63 3.82 -10.67 -6.74
C LEU A 63 5.27 -11.13 -6.50
N ARG A 64 6.11 -10.25 -5.94
CA ARG A 64 7.56 -10.46 -5.82
C ARG A 64 8.08 -10.47 -4.38
N ASP A 65 7.25 -10.09 -3.42
CA ASP A 65 7.60 -10.09 -1.99
C ASP A 65 6.47 -10.67 -1.12
N ALA A 66 6.85 -11.63 -0.27
CA ALA A 66 5.91 -12.36 0.58
C ALA A 66 5.26 -11.49 1.68
N LEU A 67 5.95 -10.45 2.18
CA LEU A 67 5.38 -9.54 3.16
C LEU A 67 4.29 -8.68 2.53
N PHE A 68 4.54 -8.13 1.34
CA PHE A 68 3.53 -7.37 0.60
C PHE A 68 2.39 -8.27 0.08
N ALA A 69 2.69 -9.52 -0.28
CA ALA A 69 1.67 -10.51 -0.64
C ALA A 69 0.72 -10.81 0.54
N ARG A 70 1.25 -10.88 1.77
CA ARG A 70 0.45 -11.03 2.98
C ARG A 70 -0.33 -9.75 3.32
N LEU A 71 0.28 -8.58 3.15
CA LEU A 71 -0.34 -7.29 3.44
C LEU A 71 -1.65 -7.12 2.65
N VAL A 72 -1.62 -7.30 1.33
CA VAL A 72 -2.82 -7.08 0.48
C VAL A 72 -3.93 -8.10 0.71
N ARG A 73 -3.62 -9.23 1.37
CA ARG A 73 -4.59 -10.27 1.76
C ARG A 73 -5.00 -10.16 3.22
N HIS A 74 -4.48 -9.18 3.96
CA HIS A 74 -4.68 -9.10 5.39
C HIS A 74 -6.15 -8.82 5.74
N PRO A 75 -6.77 -9.52 6.72
CA PRO A 75 -8.18 -9.35 7.05
C PRO A 75 -8.57 -7.93 7.51
N ARG A 76 -7.60 -7.12 7.94
CA ARG A 76 -7.81 -5.70 8.29
C ARG A 76 -8.03 -4.82 7.04
N LEU A 77 -7.54 -5.23 5.86
CA LEU A 77 -7.79 -4.54 4.59
C LEU A 77 -8.91 -5.21 3.79
N LEU A 78 -8.88 -6.53 3.67
CA LEU A 78 -9.83 -7.28 2.84
C LEU A 78 -11.23 -7.33 3.45
N GLY A 79 -11.35 -7.29 4.78
CA GLY A 79 -12.65 -7.28 5.47
C GLY A 79 -13.52 -6.09 5.08
N PRO A 80 -13.05 -4.84 5.26
CA PRO A 80 -13.75 -3.65 4.78
C PRO A 80 -14.05 -3.69 3.28
N ALA A 81 -13.09 -4.11 2.44
CA ALA A 81 -13.30 -4.19 0.99
C ALA A 81 -14.45 -5.15 0.61
N ARG A 82 -14.51 -6.33 1.23
CA ARG A 82 -15.59 -7.31 1.02
C ARG A 82 -16.94 -6.88 1.59
N GLN A 83 -16.93 -6.09 2.65
CA GLN A 83 -18.15 -5.51 3.20
C GLN A 83 -18.78 -4.50 2.25
N LEU A 84 -17.95 -3.70 1.55
CA LEU A 84 -18.39 -2.73 0.56
C LEU A 84 -18.77 -3.39 -0.77
N TYR A 85 -18.06 -4.44 -1.15
CA TYR A 85 -18.24 -5.17 -2.40
C TYR A 85 -18.32 -6.68 -2.12
N PRO A 86 -19.53 -7.25 -2.05
CA PRO A 86 -19.73 -8.66 -1.66
C PRO A 86 -19.27 -9.67 -2.73
N GLU A 87 -18.81 -9.19 -3.88
CA GLU A 87 -18.32 -9.99 -4.99
C GLU A 87 -16.90 -10.52 -4.74
N PRO A 88 -16.46 -11.58 -5.46
CA PRO A 88 -15.07 -12.00 -5.42
C PRO A 88 -14.11 -10.87 -5.85
N LEU A 89 -13.25 -10.45 -4.92
CA LEU A 89 -12.26 -9.41 -5.17
C LEU A 89 -10.92 -9.99 -5.62
N TYR A 90 -10.23 -9.26 -6.48
CA TYR A 90 -8.85 -9.52 -6.86
C TYR A 90 -8.01 -8.24 -6.74
N ILE A 91 -6.69 -8.40 -6.71
CA ILE A 91 -5.77 -7.26 -6.67
C ILE A 91 -5.61 -6.71 -8.08
N GLN A 92 -6.18 -5.53 -8.34
CA GLN A 92 -6.02 -4.86 -9.63
C GLN A 92 -4.61 -4.26 -9.78
N GLN A 93 -4.11 -3.57 -8.75
CA GLN A 93 -2.81 -2.91 -8.77
C GLN A 93 -2.25 -2.77 -7.35
N VAL A 94 -0.92 -2.88 -7.22
CA VAL A 94 -0.18 -2.52 -6.00
C VAL A 94 0.96 -1.61 -6.41
N LYS A 95 1.11 -0.51 -5.70
CA LYS A 95 2.21 0.43 -5.89
C LYS A 95 2.65 1.00 -4.56
N VAL A 96 3.96 1.16 -4.38
CA VAL A 96 4.55 1.96 -3.32
C VAL A 96 5.14 3.19 -3.98
N ASN A 97 4.54 4.35 -3.70
CA ASN A 97 5.02 5.63 -4.19
C ASN A 97 5.95 6.22 -3.13
N VAL A 98 7.22 6.36 -3.48
CA VAL A 98 8.24 6.94 -2.61
C VAL A 98 8.34 8.41 -2.95
N LYS A 99 8.30 9.24 -1.91
CA LYS A 99 8.64 10.66 -2.03
C LYS A 99 9.95 10.87 -1.27
N ALA A 100 11.06 10.73 -1.98
CA ALA A 100 12.37 10.92 -1.40
C ALA A 100 12.52 12.36 -0.90
N ALA A 101 13.04 12.52 0.32
CA ALA A 101 13.26 13.84 0.90
C ALA A 101 14.39 14.54 0.13
N PHE A 102 14.14 15.77 -0.32
CA PHE A 102 15.11 16.65 -1.00
C PHE A 102 15.60 16.22 -2.40
N SER A 103 15.39 14.97 -2.81
CA SER A 103 15.82 14.41 -4.10
C SER A 103 14.68 13.92 -4.99
N GLY A 104 13.44 13.90 -4.49
CA GLY A 104 12.26 13.59 -5.30
C GLY A 104 11.91 14.74 -6.25
N GLU A 105 11.67 14.43 -7.52
CA GLU A 105 11.22 15.40 -8.50
C GLU A 105 9.78 15.88 -8.15
N VAL A 106 9.47 17.13 -8.50
CA VAL A 106 8.15 17.73 -8.23
C VAL A 106 7.08 17.01 -9.06
N TRP A 107 5.91 16.77 -8.45
CA TRP A 107 4.77 16.08 -9.06
C TRP A 107 4.16 16.85 -10.23
#